data_AF-A0A8H6NXY9-F1
#
_entry.id   AF-A0A8H6NXY9-F1
#
_cell.length_a   1.000
_cell.length_b   1.000
_cell.length_c   1.000
_cell.angle_alpha   90.00
_cell.angle_beta   90.00
_cell.angle_gamma   90.00
#
_symmetry.space_group_name_H-M   'P 1'
#
loop_
_entity.id
_entity.type
_entity.pdbx_description
1 polymer ?
#
loop_
_entity_poly.entity_id
_entity_poly.type
_entity_poly.pdbx_seq_one_letter_code
_entity_poly.pdbx_strand_id
1 'polypeptide(L)'
;MRADVGCWAQSEDGPLSTADFGDAIDSVTFGQILEMDDSEDDREFSQSIVFGFFEQAEETFESMDSALEEKDLEKLSQLGHFLKGSSATLGLVKVRDSCEKIQRYGKKENEDGSPEKDEELCLKRITETLKSLKTEYEDAEKILKKFYNTDA
;
A
#
# COMPACT_ATOMS: atom_id res chain seq x y z
N MET A 1 -7.13 53.19 -20.72
CA MET A 1 -7.99 51.98 -20.70
C MET A 1 -7.12 50.81 -20.33
N ARG A 2 -7.28 50.29 -19.10
CA ARG A 2 -6.65 49.04 -18.64
C ARG A 2 -7.37 47.89 -19.31
N ALA A 3 -6.63 46.99 -19.96
CA ALA A 3 -7.10 45.65 -20.25
C ALA A 3 -6.39 44.72 -19.27
N ASP A 4 -7.11 44.30 -18.23
CA ASP A 4 -6.70 43.18 -17.39
C ASP A 4 -6.78 41.91 -18.23
N VAL A 5 -5.62 41.37 -18.60
CA VAL A 5 -5.50 40.04 -19.19
C VAL A 5 -5.60 39.08 -18.02
N GLY A 6 -6.80 38.55 -17.80
CA GLY A 6 -7.05 37.52 -16.79
C GLY A 6 -6.14 36.34 -17.02
N CYS A 7 -5.27 36.06 -16.04
CA CYS A 7 -4.48 34.84 -15.95
C CYS A 7 -5.45 33.72 -15.57
N TRP A 8 -5.80 32.85 -16.52
CA TRP A 8 -6.54 31.63 -16.22
C TRP A 8 -5.53 30.68 -15.55
N ALA A 9 -5.53 30.66 -14.22
CA ALA A 9 -4.90 29.56 -13.49
C ALA A 9 -5.73 28.31 -13.80
N GLN A 10 -5.14 27.35 -14.51
CA GLN A 10 -5.70 26.00 -14.59
C GLN A 10 -5.74 25.46 -13.16
N SER A 11 -6.93 25.16 -12.65
CA SER A 11 -7.08 24.38 -11.42
C SER A 11 -6.51 22.99 -11.68
N GLU A 12 -5.56 22.55 -10.85
CA GLU A 12 -4.94 21.21 -10.89
C GLU A 12 -5.88 20.09 -10.39
N ASP A 13 -7.19 20.29 -10.48
CA ASP A 13 -8.24 19.40 -9.97
C ASP A 13 -8.98 18.70 -11.12
N GLY A 14 -8.24 18.07 -12.02
CA GLY A 14 -8.79 17.07 -12.93
C GLY A 14 -8.92 15.69 -12.26
N PRO A 15 -9.77 14.78 -12.76
CA PRO A 15 -9.80 13.40 -12.28
C PRO A 15 -8.41 12.78 -12.43
N LEU A 16 -7.93 12.11 -11.37
CA LEU A 16 -6.63 11.44 -11.42
C LEU A 16 -6.65 10.35 -12.50
N SER A 17 -5.53 10.21 -13.18
CA SER A 17 -5.24 9.11 -14.09
C SER A 17 -4.21 8.17 -13.49
N THR A 18 -4.00 7.00 -14.09
CA THR A 18 -2.95 6.07 -13.67
C THR A 18 -1.54 6.64 -13.84
N ALA A 19 -1.36 7.73 -14.60
CA ALA A 19 -0.08 8.44 -14.71
C ALA A 19 0.26 9.25 -13.44
N ASP A 20 -0.75 9.55 -12.62
CA ASP A 20 -0.60 10.34 -11.40
C ASP A 20 -0.23 9.48 -10.17
N PHE A 21 -0.12 8.16 -10.35
CA PHE A 21 0.25 7.21 -9.29
C PHE A 21 1.71 7.29 -8.85
N GLY A 22 2.59 7.83 -9.70
CA GLY A 22 4.02 7.92 -9.45
C GLY A 22 4.63 6.55 -9.09
N ASP A 23 5.53 6.54 -8.09
CA ASP A 23 6.23 5.32 -7.65
C ASP A 23 5.46 4.53 -6.57
N ALA A 24 4.26 4.96 -6.19
CA ALA A 24 3.49 4.31 -5.12
C ALA A 24 2.72 3.08 -5.63
N ILE A 25 2.21 3.15 -6.86
CA ILE A 25 1.34 2.14 -7.46
C ILE A 25 1.86 1.82 -8.86
N ASP A 26 2.13 0.55 -9.13
CA ASP A 26 2.51 0.08 -10.46
C ASP A 26 1.30 0.14 -11.40
N SER A 27 1.27 1.16 -12.26
CA SER A 27 0.15 1.44 -13.17
C SER A 27 -0.15 0.29 -14.13
N VAL A 28 0.85 -0.54 -14.46
CA VAL A 28 0.66 -1.71 -15.34
C VAL A 28 -0.13 -2.79 -14.61
N THR A 29 0.27 -3.14 -13.39
CA THR A 29 -0.42 -4.12 -12.54
C THR A 29 -1.82 -3.63 -12.19
N PHE A 30 -1.95 -2.38 -11.75
CA PHE A 30 -3.25 -1.81 -11.41
C PHE A 30 -4.17 -1.69 -12.65
N GLY A 31 -3.60 -1.37 -13.82
CA GLY A 31 -4.31 -1.34 -15.09
C GLY A 31 -5.00 -2.67 -15.43
N GLN A 32 -4.40 -3.81 -15.08
CA GLN A 32 -5.02 -5.12 -15.29
C GLN A 32 -6.31 -5.30 -14.47
N ILE A 33 -6.41 -4.67 -13.30
CA ILE A 33 -7.64 -4.68 -12.49
C ILE A 33 -8.67 -3.73 -13.11
N LEU A 34 -8.24 -2.57 -13.60
CA LEU A 34 -9.12 -1.64 -14.30
C LEU A 34 -9.70 -2.20 -15.60
N GLU A 35 -9.00 -3.12 -16.27
CA GLU A 35 -9.48 -3.85 -17.44
C GLU A 35 -10.61 -4.85 -17.11
N MET A 36 -10.81 -5.18 -15.83
CA MET A 36 -11.90 -6.04 -15.38
C MET A 36 -13.19 -5.29 -15.07
N ASP A 37 -13.16 -3.95 -15.07
CA ASP A 37 -14.35 -3.12 -14.96
C ASP A 37 -15.15 -3.14 -16.28
N ASP A 38 -16.47 -2.92 -16.18
CA ASP A 38 -17.35 -2.88 -17.36
C ASP A 38 -17.10 -1.65 -18.24
N SER A 39 -16.72 -0.51 -17.64
CA SER A 39 -16.32 0.70 -18.36
C SER A 39 -15.51 1.67 -17.49
N GLU A 40 -14.98 2.76 -18.08
CA GLU A 40 -14.27 3.77 -17.29
C GLU A 40 -15.17 4.54 -16.31
N ASP A 41 -16.47 4.62 -16.62
CA ASP A 41 -17.49 5.28 -15.80
C ASP A 41 -18.13 4.32 -14.78
N ASP A 42 -17.85 3.02 -14.87
CA ASP A 42 -18.40 1.97 -14.00
C ASP A 42 -17.26 1.11 -13.42
N ARG A 43 -16.75 1.56 -12.28
CA ARG A 43 -15.56 1.03 -11.61
C ARG A 43 -15.87 0.10 -10.43
N GLU A 44 -17.06 -0.49 -10.39
CA GLU A 44 -17.54 -1.27 -9.24
C GLU A 44 -16.59 -2.41 -8.87
N PHE A 45 -16.09 -3.15 -9.86
CA PHE A 45 -15.20 -4.29 -9.61
C PHE A 45 -13.88 -3.83 -8.99
N SER A 46 -13.14 -2.95 -9.66
CA SER A 46 -11.83 -2.50 -9.18
C SER A 46 -11.93 -1.77 -7.84
N GLN A 47 -12.98 -0.96 -7.66
CA GLN A 47 -13.27 -0.31 -6.39
C GLN A 47 -13.51 -1.33 -5.28
N SER A 48 -14.32 -2.37 -5.52
CA SER A 48 -14.59 -3.40 -4.49
C SER A 48 -13.33 -4.12 -4.02
N ILE A 49 -12.38 -4.40 -4.94
CA ILE A 49 -11.11 -5.04 -4.59
C ILE A 49 -10.22 -4.08 -3.78
N VAL A 50 -10.16 -2.81 -4.17
CA VAL A 50 -9.35 -1.80 -3.47
C VAL A 50 -9.86 -1.53 -2.06
N PHE A 51 -11.17 -1.34 -1.89
CA PHE A 51 -11.75 -1.09 -0.58
C PHE A 51 -11.69 -2.32 0.34
N GLY A 52 -11.89 -3.52 -0.22
CA GLY A 52 -11.67 -4.76 0.52
C GLY A 52 -10.21 -4.95 0.96
N PHE A 53 -9.25 -4.43 0.19
CA PHE A 53 -7.84 -4.40 0.62
C PHE A 53 -7.60 -3.42 1.77
N PHE A 54 -8.24 -2.25 1.79
CA PHE A 54 -8.09 -1.29 2.90
C PHE A 54 -8.53 -1.91 4.23
N GLU A 55 -9.71 -2.52 4.26
CA GLU A 55 -10.20 -3.24 5.44
C GLU A 55 -9.22 -4.34 5.88
N GLN A 56 -8.74 -5.15 4.92
CA GLN A 56 -7.78 -6.21 5.20
C GLN A 56 -6.44 -5.67 5.74
N ALA A 57 -5.95 -4.55 5.21
CA ALA A 57 -4.70 -3.95 5.63
C ALA A 57 -4.79 -3.44 7.07
N GLU A 58 -5.86 -2.73 7.41
CA GLU A 58 -6.10 -2.21 8.76
C GLU A 58 -6.20 -3.34 9.79
N GLU A 59 -7.01 -4.38 9.52
CA GLU A 59 -7.11 -5.56 10.39
C GLU A 59 -5.75 -6.27 10.55
N THR A 60 -4.97 -6.33 9.47
CA THR A 60 -3.65 -6.95 9.49
C THR A 60 -2.68 -6.13 10.34
N PHE A 61 -2.74 -4.80 10.29
CA PHE A 61 -1.90 -3.91 11.09
C PHE A 61 -2.18 -4.06 12.58
N GLU A 62 -3.44 -4.11 12.99
CA GLU A 62 -3.81 -4.38 14.39
C GLU A 62 -3.27 -5.74 14.86
N SER A 63 -3.37 -6.75 13.99
CA SER A 63 -2.83 -8.09 14.26
C SER A 63 -1.29 -8.09 14.37
N MET A 64 -0.60 -7.28 13.55
CA MET A 64 0.85 -7.13 13.60
C MET A 64 1.29 -6.39 14.87
N ASP A 65 0.58 -5.34 15.28
CA ASP A 65 0.87 -4.64 16.53
C ASP A 65 0.73 -5.60 17.72
N SER A 66 -0.34 -6.39 17.76
CA SER A 66 -0.56 -7.41 18.79
C SER A 66 0.55 -8.47 18.80
N ALA A 67 0.93 -8.99 17.64
CA ALA A 67 2.01 -9.97 17.52
C ALA A 67 3.38 -9.39 17.91
N LEU A 68 3.62 -8.09 17.73
CA LEU A 68 4.82 -7.41 18.22
C LEU A 68 4.86 -7.34 19.74
N GLU A 69 3.73 -7.07 20.40
CA GLU A 69 3.62 -7.09 21.86
C GLU A 69 3.92 -8.48 22.43
N GLU A 70 3.39 -9.52 21.76
CA GLU A 70 3.63 -10.93 22.10
C GLU A 70 5.00 -11.45 21.67
N LYS A 71 5.75 -10.67 20.88
CA LYS A 71 7.03 -11.04 20.25
C LYS A 71 6.93 -12.30 19.37
N ASP A 72 5.78 -12.53 18.74
CA ASP A 72 5.52 -13.69 17.90
C ASP A 72 6.05 -13.48 16.47
N LEU A 73 7.33 -13.80 16.27
CA LEU A 73 8.01 -13.71 14.97
C LEU A 73 7.37 -14.59 13.89
N GLU A 74 6.82 -15.75 14.25
CA GLU A 74 6.17 -16.65 13.29
C GLU A 74 4.88 -16.01 12.77
N LYS A 75 4.04 -15.51 13.68
CA LYS A 75 2.81 -14.80 13.32
C LYS A 75 3.09 -13.55 12.50
N LEU A 76 4.11 -12.76 12.87
CA LEU A 76 4.55 -11.59 12.09
C LEU A 76 4.96 -12.00 10.67
N SER A 77 5.69 -13.11 10.51
CA SER A 77 6.04 -13.63 9.19
C SER A 77 4.80 -14.01 8.36
N GLN A 78 3.82 -14.68 8.98
CA GLN A 78 2.58 -15.08 8.31
C GLN A 78 1.75 -13.87 7.87
N LEU A 79 1.60 -12.87 8.75
CA LEU A 79 0.89 -11.63 8.45
C LEU A 79 1.59 -10.82 7.34
N GLY A 80 2.92 -10.72 7.39
CA GLY A 80 3.72 -10.10 6.33
C GLY A 80 3.55 -10.83 5.00
N HIS A 81 3.56 -12.16 4.99
CA HIS A 81 3.30 -12.94 3.77
C HIS A 81 1.91 -12.69 3.20
N PHE A 82 0.89 -12.68 4.06
CA PHE A 82 -0.51 -12.49 3.68
C PHE A 82 -0.72 -11.13 3.01
N LEU A 83 -0.35 -10.04 3.68
CA LEU A 83 -0.55 -8.69 3.16
C LEU A 83 0.33 -8.40 1.94
N LYS A 84 1.52 -9.02 1.84
CA LYS A 84 2.37 -8.97 0.64
C LYS A 84 1.61 -9.46 -0.60
N GLY A 85 0.89 -10.57 -0.48
CA GLY A 85 0.15 -11.18 -1.58
C GLY A 85 -0.91 -10.22 -2.13
N SER A 86 -1.76 -9.69 -1.25
CA SER A 86 -2.82 -8.76 -1.64
C SER A 86 -2.28 -7.44 -2.18
N SER A 87 -1.23 -6.88 -1.55
CA SER A 87 -0.58 -5.64 -2.02
C SER A 87 0.03 -5.80 -3.41
N ALA A 88 0.61 -6.98 -3.70
CA ALA A 88 1.17 -7.27 -5.02
C ALA A 88 0.11 -7.32 -6.11
N THR A 89 -1.08 -7.88 -5.83
CA THR A 89 -2.21 -7.92 -6.77
C THR A 89 -2.64 -6.51 -7.20
N LEU A 90 -2.62 -5.55 -6.28
CA LEU A 90 -2.97 -4.15 -6.54
C LEU A 90 -1.79 -3.29 -7.06
N GLY A 91 -0.60 -3.87 -7.24
CA GLY A 91 0.59 -3.11 -7.65
C GLY A 91 1.11 -2.14 -6.61
N LEU A 92 0.80 -2.30 -5.32
CA LEU A 92 1.27 -1.42 -4.24
C LEU A 92 2.72 -1.76 -3.87
N VAL A 93 3.66 -1.26 -4.68
CA VAL A 93 5.07 -1.71 -4.68
C VAL A 93 5.73 -1.56 -3.31
N LYS A 94 5.63 -0.37 -2.70
CA LYS A 94 6.29 -0.09 -1.40
C LYS A 94 5.69 -0.92 -0.27
N VAL A 95 4.35 -1.00 -0.22
CA VAL A 95 3.61 -1.81 0.74
C VAL A 95 4.03 -3.28 0.63
N ARG A 96 4.06 -3.83 -0.58
CA ARG A 96 4.53 -5.20 -0.86
C ARG A 96 5.95 -5.43 -0.33
N ASP A 97 6.87 -4.51 -0.62
CA ASP A 97 8.29 -4.65 -0.26
C ASP A 97 8.49 -4.59 1.26
N SER A 98 7.80 -3.68 1.94
CA SER A 98 7.78 -3.62 3.41
C SER A 98 7.16 -4.88 4.03
N CYS A 99 6.10 -5.43 3.45
CA CYS A 99 5.55 -6.72 3.88
C CYS A 99 6.53 -7.88 3.68
N GLU A 100 7.32 -7.89 2.60
CA GLU A 100 8.39 -8.88 2.39
C GLU A 100 9.48 -8.78 3.45
N LYS A 101 9.88 -7.56 3.82
CA LYS A 101 10.84 -7.34 4.91
C LYS A 101 10.33 -7.90 6.24
N ILE A 102 9.09 -7.59 6.61
CA ILE A 102 8.44 -8.16 7.81
C ILE A 102 8.41 -9.69 7.74
N GLN A 103 8.05 -10.25 6.57
CA GLN A 103 8.07 -11.69 6.35
C GLN A 103 9.46 -12.30 6.63
N ARG A 104 10.52 -11.72 6.08
CA ARG A 104 11.90 -12.20 6.24
C ARG A 104 12.40 -12.07 7.67
N TYR A 105 12.21 -10.91 8.29
CA TYR A 105 12.60 -10.71 9.69
C TYR A 105 11.85 -11.65 10.63
N GLY A 106 10.57 -11.92 10.39
CA GLY A 106 9.80 -12.91 11.14
C GLY A 106 10.33 -14.34 10.96
N LYS A 107 10.93 -14.66 9.81
CA LYS A 107 11.66 -15.92 9.56
C LYS A 107 13.07 -15.95 10.14
N LYS A 108 13.50 -14.89 10.82
CA LYS A 108 14.88 -14.73 11.31
C LYS A 108 15.88 -14.71 10.15
N GLU A 109 15.55 -13.93 9.12
CA GLU A 109 16.36 -13.69 7.93
C GLU A 109 16.61 -12.19 7.76
N ASN A 110 17.77 -11.83 7.19
CA ASN A 110 18.04 -10.49 6.66
C ASN A 110 17.33 -10.28 5.30
N GLU A 111 17.36 -9.06 4.76
CA GLU A 111 16.75 -8.75 3.46
C GLU A 111 17.32 -9.60 2.31
N ASP A 112 18.60 -10.00 2.39
CA ASP A 112 19.27 -10.87 1.42
C ASP A 112 18.96 -12.37 1.61
N GLY A 113 18.13 -12.72 2.61
CA GLY A 113 17.79 -14.10 2.96
C GLY A 113 18.83 -14.82 3.81
N SER A 114 19.93 -14.16 4.20
CA SER A 114 20.89 -14.74 5.14
C SER A 114 20.27 -14.88 6.54
N PRO A 115 20.63 -15.90 7.34
CA PRO A 115 20.09 -16.05 8.68
C PRO A 115 20.48 -14.89 9.62
N GLU A 116 19.53 -14.44 10.43
CA GLU A 116 19.73 -13.49 11.53
C GLU A 116 19.35 -14.16 12.85
N LYS A 117 20.29 -14.34 13.77
CA LYS A 117 20.05 -15.08 15.02
C LYS A 117 19.58 -14.19 16.17
N ASP A 118 19.74 -12.88 16.03
CA ASP A 118 19.30 -11.90 17.01
C ASP A 118 17.81 -11.61 16.83
N GLU A 119 16.99 -12.25 17.68
CA GLU A 119 15.53 -12.06 17.69
C GLU A 119 15.13 -10.64 18.09
N GLU A 120 15.88 -10.00 18.98
CA GLU A 120 15.60 -8.61 19.38
C GLU A 120 15.86 -7.66 18.23
N LEU A 121 16.92 -7.90 17.45
CA LEU A 121 17.17 -7.16 16.21
C LEU A 121 16.08 -7.39 15.17
N CYS A 122 15.59 -8.63 15.01
CA CYS A 122 14.47 -8.93 14.12
C CYS A 122 13.20 -8.16 14.52
N LEU A 123 12.81 -8.22 15.80
CA LEU A 123 11.65 -7.49 16.33
C LEU A 123 11.79 -5.97 16.17
N LYS A 124 12.99 -5.43 16.42
CA LYS A 124 13.28 -4.01 16.21
C LYS A 124 13.07 -3.61 14.75
N ARG A 125 13.64 -4.38 13.80
CA ARG A 125 13.51 -4.13 12.37
C ARG A 125 12.06 -4.27 11.89
N ILE A 126 11.30 -5.24 12.40
CA ILE A 126 9.86 -5.37 12.11
C ILE A 126 9.12 -4.13 12.61
N THR A 127 9.41 -3.66 13.82
CA THR A 127 8.76 -2.47 14.39
C THR A 127 9.02 -1.21 13.54
N GLU A 128 10.26 -1.02 13.08
CA GLU A 128 10.63 0.09 12.19
C GLU A 128 9.98 -0.04 10.80
N THR A 129 9.94 -1.26 10.27
CA THR A 129 9.33 -1.57 8.98
C THR A 129 7.81 -1.38 9.02
N LEU A 130 7.13 -1.81 10.09
CA LEU A 130 5.68 -1.65 10.25
C LEU A 130 5.26 -0.18 10.29
N LYS A 131 6.07 0.69 10.89
CA LYS A 131 5.83 2.14 10.83
C LYS A 131 5.90 2.67 9.40
N SER A 132 6.91 2.25 8.66
CA SER A 132 7.08 2.65 7.26
C SER A 132 5.94 2.11 6.39
N LEU A 133 5.56 0.85 6.60
CA LEU A 133 4.45 0.17 5.94
C LEU A 133 3.13 0.91 6.12
N LYS A 134 2.81 1.37 7.34
CA LYS A 134 1.59 2.14 7.62
C LYS A 134 1.58 3.48 6.87
N THR A 135 2.71 4.18 6.81
CA THR A 135 2.83 5.43 6.02
C THR A 135 2.72 5.18 4.51
N GLU A 136 3.39 4.14 4.00
CA GLU A 136 3.32 3.76 2.58
C GLU A 136 1.90 3.35 2.17
N TYR A 137 1.18 2.68 3.07
CA TYR A 137 -0.24 2.36 2.92
C TYR A 137 -1.09 3.64 2.85
N GLU A 138 -0.96 4.56 3.81
CA GLU A 138 -1.75 5.80 3.83
C GLU A 138 -1.52 6.65 2.56
N ASP A 139 -0.30 6.67 2.04
CA ASP A 139 0.01 7.37 0.79
C ASP A 139 -0.71 6.73 -0.40
N ALA A 140 -0.66 5.40 -0.51
CA ALA A 140 -1.36 4.65 -1.56
C ALA A 140 -2.89 4.79 -1.44
N GLU A 141 -3.42 4.70 -0.22
CA GLU A 141 -4.84 4.84 0.09
C GLU A 141 -5.37 6.22 -0.35
N LYS A 142 -4.67 7.31 -0.03
CA LYS A 142 -5.04 8.67 -0.45
C LYS A 142 -5.08 8.81 -1.97
N ILE A 143 -4.10 8.24 -2.68
CA ILE A 143 -4.05 8.26 -4.14
C ILE A 143 -5.26 7.52 -4.72
N LEU A 144 -5.54 6.31 -4.22
CA LEU A 144 -6.64 5.47 -4.71
C LEU A 144 -8.01 6.05 -4.37
N LYS A 145 -8.21 6.57 -3.16
CA LYS A 145 -9.44 7.28 -2.77
C LYS A 145 -9.72 8.47 -3.67
N LYS A 146 -8.68 9.28 -3.97
CA LYS A 146 -8.79 10.39 -4.93
C LYS A 146 -9.06 9.89 -6.36
N PHE A 147 -8.47 8.76 -6.78
CA PHE A 147 -8.73 8.16 -8.09
C PHE A 147 -10.20 7.73 -8.25
N TYR A 148 -10.81 7.16 -7.22
CA TYR A 148 -12.22 6.74 -7.23
C TYR A 148 -13.21 7.85 -6.86
N ASN A 149 -12.77 9.10 -6.67
CA ASN A 149 -13.60 10.24 -6.20
C ASN A 149 -14.37 9.94 -4.90
N THR A 150 -13.78 9.13 -4.03
CA THR A 150 -14.30 8.85 -2.69
C THR A 150 -13.43 9.65 -1.72
N ASP A 151 -13.97 10.71 -1.12
CA ASP A 151 -13.21 11.56 -0.19
C ASP A 151 -12.56 10.73 0.94
N ALA A 152 -11.35 11.12 1.34
CA ALA A 152 -10.56 10.50 2.40
C ALA A 152 -10.95 10.97 3.80
#